data_AF-A0A7V4JDJ1-F1
#
_entry.id   AF-A0A7V4JDJ1-F1
#
_cell.length_a   1.000
_cell.length_b   1.000
_cell.length_c   1.000
_cell.angle_alpha   90.00
_cell.angle_beta   90.00
_cell.angle_gamma   90.00
#
_symmetry.space_group_name_H-M   'P 1'
#
loop_
_entity.id
_entity.type
_entity.pdbx_description
1 polymer ?
#
loop_
_entity_poly.entity_id
_entity_poly.type
_entity_poly.pdbx_seq_one_letter_code
_entity_poly.pdbx_strand_id
1 'polypeptide(L)'
;QEVLRSAGVVADHRERERLIWAELERAAAEQGLEVIDPKDKMAEVLFLVEWPGVAQGLFAHRHLALPPEVLITAMQSHQRYFPLVDERGTLANRFLYVMNGDLAYAKQITAGNERVLQGRIDDAEFSFEKDKVTGLSEMVAQLDKIVFHLKAGTMKDKTDRLVELVAHLAEVIGIADEVRSRALEAAALSKADQVSVMVREFPDLEGVMGEKYALLEGYHPEVATAIREQYLPDAAGGALPQTLAGALLATAEKVDNIVAAFACGEPPSGSKDPHGLRRAAAGMVAIALKHGLRYNLQALLHKAYDGLERFSGLIERETVVADATTFTLERLTKTLTDAGLARDTVDAVLPTSRDLVDLRRRAEILQEFRSTPAWDDLVTCYTRPANLARKLPAESAIDPAKNIRPELFVAGVEHELYEAWRAVDSRVAELLAAGDYQGALLVVSGLRPTVDRYFDQVLVMTDDEATRLNRLRQLTAVADTVRRLAWLELVQG
;
A
#
# COMPACT_ATOMS: atom_id res chain seq x y z
N GLN A 1 15.67 46.10 -6.75
CA GLN A 1 16.51 44.92 -7.02
C GLN A 1 17.98 45.32 -7.22
N GLU A 2 18.30 46.33 -8.03
CA GLU A 2 19.70 46.79 -8.24
C GLU A 2 20.41 47.20 -6.94
N VAL A 3 19.72 47.93 -6.04
CA VAL A 3 20.28 48.31 -4.71
C VAL A 3 20.67 47.08 -3.88
N LEU A 4 19.83 46.04 -3.87
CA LEU A 4 20.11 44.80 -3.13
C LEU A 4 21.27 44.02 -3.77
N ARG A 5 21.33 43.96 -5.11
CA ARG A 5 22.48 43.34 -5.78
C ARG A 5 23.79 44.05 -5.50
N SER A 6 23.80 45.39 -5.50
CA SER A 6 25.01 46.16 -5.16
C SER A 6 25.46 45.95 -3.71
N ALA A 7 24.56 45.49 -2.84
CA ALA A 7 24.85 45.12 -1.46
C ALA A 7 25.13 43.61 -1.28
N GLY A 8 25.22 42.83 -2.36
CA GLY A 8 25.43 41.39 -2.29
C GLY A 8 24.19 40.62 -1.84
N VAL A 9 23.01 40.91 -2.42
CA VAL A 9 21.77 40.16 -2.14
C VAL A 9 21.00 39.87 -3.42
N VAL A 10 20.75 38.60 -3.69
CA VAL A 10 19.84 38.14 -4.76
C VAL A 10 18.45 37.94 -4.17
N ALA A 11 17.58 38.95 -4.26
CA ALA A 11 16.28 38.94 -3.59
C ALA A 11 15.26 37.91 -4.13
N ASP A 12 15.29 37.63 -5.44
CA ASP A 12 14.40 36.65 -6.07
C ASP A 12 14.93 35.23 -5.83
N HIS A 13 14.16 34.42 -5.10
CA HIS A 13 14.54 33.05 -4.79
C HIS A 13 14.61 32.15 -6.04
N ARG A 14 13.76 32.36 -7.05
CA ARG A 14 13.80 31.55 -8.29
C ARG A 14 15.07 31.85 -9.08
N GLU A 15 15.50 33.11 -9.05
CA GLU A 15 16.77 33.47 -9.66
C GLU A 15 17.95 32.91 -8.88
N ARG A 16 17.92 33.03 -7.55
CA ARG A 16 18.97 32.50 -6.67
C ARG A 16 19.15 31.00 -6.85
N GLU A 17 18.05 30.25 -6.93
CA GLU A 17 18.05 28.82 -7.20
C GLU A 17 18.72 28.48 -8.54
N ARG A 18 18.34 29.16 -9.63
CA ARG A 18 18.97 28.98 -10.95
C ARG A 18 20.47 29.27 -10.93
N LEU A 19 20.89 30.33 -10.22
CA LEU A 19 22.31 30.69 -10.10
C LEU A 19 23.10 29.63 -9.34
N ILE A 20 22.55 29.13 -8.23
CA ILE A 20 23.19 28.07 -7.46
C ILE A 20 23.34 26.80 -8.30
N TRP A 21 22.26 26.36 -8.97
CA TRP A 21 22.31 25.17 -9.81
C TRP A 21 23.31 25.28 -10.95
N ALA A 22 23.28 26.40 -11.69
CA ALA A 22 24.22 26.62 -12.78
C ALA A 22 25.68 26.55 -12.31
N GLU A 23 26.00 27.10 -11.13
CA GLU A 23 27.35 27.05 -10.58
C GLU A 23 27.73 25.67 -10.04
N LEU A 24 26.80 24.94 -9.43
CA LEU A 24 27.02 23.55 -9.00
C LEU A 24 27.31 22.65 -10.19
N GLU A 25 26.48 22.73 -11.24
CA GLU A 25 26.63 21.95 -12.48
C GLU A 25 27.93 22.30 -13.20
N ARG A 26 28.26 23.60 -13.31
CA ARG A 26 29.54 24.04 -13.91
C ARG A 26 30.73 23.48 -13.14
N ALA A 27 30.74 23.61 -11.81
CA ALA A 27 31.86 23.14 -10.97
C ALA A 27 32.03 21.62 -11.02
N ALA A 28 30.94 20.86 -11.13
CA ALA A 28 30.97 19.41 -11.31
C ALA A 28 31.50 19.04 -12.71
N ALA A 29 30.99 19.69 -13.77
CA ALA A 29 31.35 19.42 -15.16
C ALA A 29 32.84 19.72 -15.47
N GLU A 30 33.43 20.73 -14.81
CA GLU A 30 34.87 21.03 -14.90
C GLU A 30 35.77 19.86 -14.48
N GLN A 31 35.22 18.87 -13.76
CA GLN A 31 35.91 17.66 -13.31
C GLN A 31 35.40 16.39 -13.97
N GLY A 32 34.49 16.50 -14.95
CA GLY A 32 33.82 15.35 -15.55
C GLY A 32 32.93 14.59 -14.57
N LEU A 33 32.36 15.30 -13.59
CA LEU A 33 31.46 14.75 -12.58
C LEU A 33 30.06 15.37 -12.71
N GLU A 34 29.08 14.72 -12.12
CA GLU A 34 27.71 15.18 -11.98
C GLU A 34 27.39 15.46 -10.51
N VAL A 35 26.66 16.55 -10.25
CA VAL A 35 26.18 16.89 -8.91
C VAL A 35 24.83 16.24 -8.65
N ILE A 36 24.65 15.63 -7.47
CA ILE A 36 23.38 15.01 -7.08
C ILE A 36 22.79 15.65 -5.82
N ASP A 37 21.46 15.61 -5.70
CA ASP A 37 20.75 16.06 -4.51
C ASP A 37 19.60 15.12 -4.10
N PRO A 38 19.90 13.86 -3.70
CA PRO A 38 18.88 12.86 -3.42
C PRO A 38 18.02 13.18 -2.18
N LYS A 39 18.49 14.04 -1.27
CA LYS A 39 17.74 14.49 -0.08
C LYS A 39 17.16 15.90 -0.20
N ASP A 40 17.05 16.44 -1.41
CA ASP A 40 16.42 17.74 -1.71
C ASP A 40 16.94 18.90 -0.81
N LYS A 41 18.26 18.96 -0.62
CA LYS A 41 18.91 19.97 0.22
C LYS A 41 18.95 21.35 -0.41
N MET A 42 18.75 21.45 -1.73
CA MET A 42 18.61 22.73 -2.41
C MET A 42 17.51 23.59 -1.78
N ALA A 43 16.36 22.98 -1.45
CA ALA A 43 15.25 23.68 -0.84
C ALA A 43 15.62 24.34 0.50
N GLU A 44 16.51 23.72 1.29
CA GLU A 44 17.04 24.33 2.52
C GLU A 44 18.06 25.43 2.20
N VAL A 45 19.05 25.11 1.37
CA VAL A 45 20.19 25.99 1.04
C VAL A 45 19.71 27.31 0.44
N LEU A 46 18.68 27.26 -0.40
CA LEU A 46 18.10 28.42 -1.07
C LEU A 46 17.75 29.56 -0.10
N PHE A 47 17.26 29.21 1.10
CA PHE A 47 16.82 30.17 2.12
C PHE A 47 17.86 30.44 3.20
N LEU A 48 19.05 29.82 3.11
CA LEU A 48 20.18 30.07 4.02
C LEU A 48 21.19 31.09 3.49
N VAL A 49 21.15 31.37 2.18
CA VAL A 49 22.14 32.23 1.52
C VAL A 49 21.46 33.40 0.83
N GLU A 50 22.06 34.58 0.92
CA GLU A 50 21.58 35.80 0.26
C GLU A 50 22.45 36.14 -0.96
N TRP A 51 23.73 35.75 -0.90
CA TRP A 51 24.71 35.84 -1.98
C TRP A 51 25.44 34.50 -2.15
N PRO A 52 24.94 33.61 -3.02
CA PRO A 52 25.50 32.27 -3.15
C PRO A 52 26.86 32.29 -3.84
N GLY A 53 27.83 31.62 -3.24
CA GLY A 53 29.06 31.16 -3.89
C GLY A 53 29.17 29.65 -3.78
N VAL A 54 29.65 28.98 -4.83
CA VAL A 54 29.89 27.53 -4.80
C VAL A 54 31.37 27.28 -4.63
N ALA A 55 31.72 26.40 -3.69
CA ALA A 55 33.08 25.94 -3.48
C ALA A 55 33.10 24.41 -3.31
N GLN A 56 34.27 23.84 -3.52
CA GLN A 56 34.49 22.40 -3.46
C GLN A 56 35.35 22.03 -2.26
N GLY A 57 34.97 20.95 -1.59
CA GLY A 57 35.81 20.24 -0.63
C GLY A 57 36.11 18.80 -1.03
N LEU A 58 37.05 18.20 -0.31
CA LEU A 58 37.49 16.82 -0.46
C LEU A 58 37.33 16.07 0.86
N PHE A 59 37.12 14.76 0.77
CA PHE A 59 37.31 13.85 1.90
C PHE A 59 38.29 12.74 1.53
N ALA A 60 38.83 12.05 2.53
CA ALA A 60 39.86 11.04 2.31
C ALA A 60 39.31 9.89 1.43
N HIS A 61 40.08 9.50 0.40
CA HIS A 61 39.68 8.47 -0.56
C HIS A 61 39.37 7.11 0.10
N ARG A 62 39.99 6.79 1.24
CA ARG A 62 39.73 5.56 2.00
C ARG A 62 38.25 5.38 2.38
N HIS A 63 37.53 6.47 2.56
CA HIS A 63 36.12 6.47 2.95
C HIS A 63 35.18 5.97 1.87
N LEU A 64 35.62 5.93 0.61
CA LEU A 64 34.85 5.32 -0.48
C LEU A 64 34.65 3.80 -0.30
N ALA A 65 35.28 3.18 0.72
CA ALA A 65 34.97 1.82 1.15
C ALA A 65 33.62 1.71 1.87
N LEU A 66 33.08 2.81 2.40
CA LEU A 66 31.74 2.83 3.00
C LEU A 66 30.65 2.79 1.93
N PRO A 67 29.45 2.27 2.25
CA PRO A 67 28.31 2.38 1.37
C PRO A 67 28.04 3.84 0.97
N PRO A 68 27.83 4.15 -0.33
CA PRO A 68 27.60 5.52 -0.80
C PRO A 68 26.46 6.23 -0.07
N GLU A 69 25.40 5.50 0.31
CA GLU A 69 24.24 6.04 1.02
C GLU A 69 24.61 6.61 2.39
N VAL A 70 25.60 6.03 3.08
CA VAL A 70 26.15 6.53 4.35
C VAL A 70 26.86 7.86 4.13
N LEU A 71 27.75 7.91 3.13
CA LEU A 71 28.51 9.13 2.80
C LEU A 71 27.59 10.27 2.35
N ILE A 72 26.62 9.98 1.49
CA ILE A 72 25.61 10.93 1.04
C ILE A 72 24.80 11.45 2.23
N THR A 73 24.38 10.57 3.13
CA THR A 73 23.64 10.96 4.33
C THR A 73 24.47 11.84 5.26
N ALA A 74 25.73 11.50 5.50
CA ALA A 74 26.64 12.32 6.31
C ALA A 74 26.85 13.73 5.70
N MET A 75 26.97 13.81 4.37
CA MET A 75 27.09 15.06 3.63
C MET A 75 25.82 15.92 3.67
N GLN A 76 24.66 15.31 3.43
CA GLN A 76 23.41 16.04 3.22
C GLN A 76 22.62 16.31 4.51
N SER A 77 22.51 15.33 5.42
CA SER A 77 21.64 15.48 6.60
C SER A 77 22.18 16.50 7.62
N HIS A 78 23.50 16.68 7.70
CA HIS A 78 24.10 17.59 8.69
C HIS A 78 24.69 18.86 8.10
N GLN A 79 25.19 18.82 6.87
CA GLN A 79 25.99 19.91 6.31
C GLN A 79 25.44 20.52 5.01
N ARG A 80 24.36 19.95 4.44
CA ARG A 80 23.77 20.39 3.16
C ARG A 80 24.81 20.49 2.03
N TYR A 81 25.76 19.55 2.03
CA TYR A 81 26.72 19.41 0.93
C TYR A 81 26.08 18.67 -0.24
N PHE A 82 26.57 18.93 -1.45
CA PHE A 82 26.12 18.29 -2.67
C PHE A 82 27.18 17.27 -3.13
N PRO A 83 26.89 15.97 -3.02
CA PRO A 83 27.80 14.91 -3.45
C PRO A 83 28.03 14.95 -4.97
N LEU A 84 29.20 14.49 -5.41
CA LEU A 84 29.55 14.36 -6.82
C LEU A 84 29.68 12.89 -7.22
N VAL A 85 29.17 12.53 -8.40
CA VAL A 85 29.25 11.18 -8.98
C VAL A 85 29.91 11.21 -10.35
N ASP A 86 30.50 10.09 -10.78
CA ASP A 86 30.98 9.91 -12.15
C ASP A 86 29.84 9.56 -13.13
N GLU A 87 30.17 9.41 -14.42
CA GLU A 87 29.21 9.03 -15.49
C GLU A 87 28.50 7.69 -15.24
N ARG A 88 29.01 6.85 -14.31
CA ARG A 88 28.41 5.56 -13.94
C ARG A 88 27.58 5.65 -12.66
N GLY A 89 27.47 6.84 -12.05
CA GLY A 89 26.81 7.06 -10.77
C GLY A 89 27.66 6.66 -9.55
N THR A 90 28.97 6.42 -9.73
CA THR A 90 29.89 6.09 -8.64
C THR A 90 30.27 7.35 -7.89
N LEU A 91 30.13 7.34 -6.56
CA LEU A 91 30.45 8.49 -5.72
C LEU A 91 31.95 8.84 -5.77
N ALA A 92 32.26 10.10 -6.05
CA ALA A 92 33.60 10.67 -5.97
C ALA A 92 33.92 11.13 -4.54
N ASN A 93 35.19 11.22 -4.16
CA ASN A 93 35.61 11.73 -2.85
C ASN A 93 35.57 13.27 -2.75
N ARG A 94 34.57 13.87 -3.42
CA ARG A 94 34.42 15.30 -3.65
C ARG A 94 32.99 15.70 -3.36
N PHE A 95 32.83 16.92 -2.84
CA PHE A 95 31.52 17.50 -2.60
C PHE A 95 31.57 18.99 -2.88
N LEU A 96 30.44 19.54 -3.29
CA LEU A 96 30.22 20.96 -3.41
C LEU A 96 29.43 21.47 -2.20
N TYR A 97 29.61 22.72 -1.86
CA TYR A 97 28.78 23.39 -0.86
C TYR A 97 28.55 24.84 -1.27
N VAL A 98 27.41 25.37 -0.81
CA VAL A 98 27.04 26.76 -1.07
C VAL A 98 27.39 27.58 0.16
N MET A 99 28.23 28.60 -0.05
CA MET A 99 28.58 29.58 0.96
C MET A 99 27.82 30.88 0.73
N ASN A 100 27.57 31.61 1.82
CA ASN A 100 27.03 32.97 1.76
C ASN A 100 28.20 33.96 1.92
N GLY A 101 28.59 34.64 0.84
CA GLY A 101 29.64 35.66 0.89
C GLY A 101 30.75 35.53 -0.16
N ASP A 102 31.90 36.16 0.12
CA ASP A 102 33.00 36.36 -0.84
C ASP A 102 33.85 35.09 -1.03
N LEU A 103 34.00 34.65 -2.28
CA LEU A 103 34.83 33.52 -2.70
C LEU A 103 36.32 33.69 -2.36
N ALA A 104 36.79 34.92 -2.08
CA ALA A 104 38.16 35.15 -1.60
C ALA A 104 38.49 34.35 -0.32
N TYR A 105 37.49 34.02 0.51
CA TYR A 105 37.65 33.23 1.73
C TYR A 105 37.35 31.74 1.56
N ALA A 106 37.04 31.29 0.33
CA ALA A 106 36.62 29.91 0.05
C ALA A 106 37.61 28.89 0.63
N LYS A 107 38.92 29.08 0.44
CA LYS A 107 39.96 28.15 0.93
C LYS A 107 39.89 27.90 2.45
N GLN A 108 39.66 28.94 3.25
CA GLN A 108 39.57 28.81 4.71
C GLN A 108 38.28 28.11 5.12
N ILE A 109 37.17 28.44 4.46
CA ILE A 109 35.86 27.82 4.69
C ILE A 109 35.90 26.35 4.30
N THR A 110 36.49 26.03 3.15
CA THR A 110 36.69 24.64 2.67
C THR A 110 37.42 23.81 3.70
N ALA A 111 38.56 24.29 4.21
CA ALA A 111 39.32 23.55 5.23
C ALA A 111 38.52 23.30 6.52
N GLY A 112 37.58 24.19 6.87
CA GLY A 112 36.63 23.98 7.96
C GLY A 112 35.61 22.88 7.64
N ASN A 113 34.98 22.99 6.48
CA ASN A 113 33.97 22.05 6.00
C ASN A 113 34.52 20.63 5.83
N GLU A 114 35.73 20.50 5.29
CA GLU A 114 36.45 19.23 5.17
C GLU A 114 36.72 18.61 6.54
N ARG A 115 37.17 19.40 7.52
CA ARG A 115 37.41 18.89 8.89
C ARG A 115 36.13 18.40 9.56
N VAL A 116 35.03 19.14 9.38
CA VAL A 116 33.72 18.76 9.93
C VAL A 116 33.21 17.49 9.26
N LEU A 117 33.28 17.39 7.93
CA LEU A 117 32.87 16.19 7.21
C LEU A 117 33.73 14.98 7.59
N GLN A 118 35.04 15.18 7.68
CA GLN A 118 36.00 14.13 8.01
C GLN A 118 35.66 13.47 9.36
N GLY A 119 35.38 14.26 10.40
CA GLY A 119 34.96 13.71 11.70
C GLY A 119 33.65 12.91 11.62
N ARG A 120 32.67 13.38 10.84
CA ARG A 120 31.40 12.66 10.66
C ARG A 120 31.54 11.35 9.91
N ILE A 121 32.41 11.32 8.90
CA ILE A 121 32.68 10.09 8.17
C ILE A 121 33.48 9.11 9.03
N ASP A 122 34.42 9.58 9.85
CA ASP A 122 35.15 8.73 10.80
C ASP A 122 34.20 8.11 11.85
N ASP A 123 33.24 8.87 12.36
CA ASP A 123 32.20 8.37 13.25
C ASP A 123 31.33 7.29 12.55
N ALA A 124 30.90 7.56 11.31
CA ALA A 124 30.14 6.61 10.51
C ALA A 124 30.95 5.33 10.19
N GLU A 125 32.23 5.45 9.88
CA GLU A 125 33.13 4.31 9.63
C GLU A 125 33.24 3.42 10.88
N PHE A 126 33.42 4.04 12.05
CA PHE A 126 33.44 3.32 13.31
C PHE A 126 32.10 2.61 13.58
N SER A 127 30.97 3.29 13.37
CA SER A 127 29.62 2.73 13.51
C SER A 127 29.43 1.52 12.58
N PHE A 128 29.83 1.63 11.32
CA PHE A 128 29.73 0.57 10.31
C PHE A 128 30.58 -0.66 10.66
N GLU A 129 31.84 -0.47 11.05
CA GLU A 129 32.72 -1.58 11.43
C GLU A 129 32.22 -2.30 12.69
N LYS A 130 31.70 -1.55 13.67
CA LYS A 130 31.11 -2.14 14.87
C LYS A 130 29.85 -2.95 14.55
N ASP A 131 29.01 -2.45 13.65
CA ASP A 131 27.80 -3.13 13.21
C ASP A 131 28.14 -4.43 12.46
N LYS A 132 29.14 -4.42 11.58
CA LYS A 132 29.66 -5.63 10.90
C LYS A 132 30.16 -6.70 11.86
N VAL A 133 30.80 -6.30 12.96
CA VAL A 133 31.25 -7.25 14.00
C VAL A 133 30.07 -7.82 14.77
N THR A 134 29.02 -7.04 14.98
CA THR A 134 27.80 -7.48 15.69
C THR A 134 27.02 -8.48 14.84
N GLY A 135 26.77 -8.15 13.57
CA GLY A 135 26.04 -8.97 12.62
C GLY A 135 24.52 -9.00 12.83
N LEU A 136 23.78 -9.31 11.77
CA LEU A 136 22.32 -9.26 11.74
C LEU A 136 21.66 -10.20 12.75
N SER A 137 22.20 -11.41 12.93
CA SER A 137 21.62 -12.38 13.87
C SER A 137 21.64 -11.86 15.32
N GLU A 138 22.74 -11.24 15.75
CA GLU A 138 22.85 -10.64 17.08
C GLU A 138 22.03 -9.35 17.17
N MET A 139 21.91 -8.61 16.07
CA MET A 139 21.02 -7.45 16.02
C MET A 139 19.54 -7.84 16.21
N VAL A 140 19.07 -8.91 15.55
CA VAL A 140 17.71 -9.45 15.73
C VAL A 140 17.45 -9.82 17.19
N ALA A 141 18.43 -10.43 17.86
CA ALA A 141 18.33 -10.82 19.27
C ALA A 141 18.14 -9.62 20.23
N GLN A 142 18.43 -8.40 19.78
CA GLN A 142 18.32 -7.17 20.58
C GLN A 142 17.06 -6.34 20.28
N LEU A 143 16.18 -6.82 19.39
CA LEU A 143 14.95 -6.09 19.03
C LEU A 143 13.92 -6.01 20.17
N ASP A 144 14.08 -6.85 21.20
CA ASP A 144 13.29 -6.82 22.43
C ASP A 144 13.57 -5.56 23.26
N LYS A 145 14.71 -4.90 23.05
CA LYS A 145 15.09 -3.65 23.72
C LYS A 145 14.37 -2.42 23.15
N ILE A 146 13.77 -2.51 21.96
CA ILE A 146 13.08 -1.40 21.31
C ILE A 146 11.59 -1.59 21.49
N VAL A 147 10.93 -0.66 22.18
CA VAL A 147 9.47 -0.66 22.30
C VAL A 147 8.86 -0.26 20.96
N PHE A 148 8.06 -1.14 20.37
CA PHE A 148 7.26 -0.80 19.19
C PHE A 148 6.05 0.03 19.62
N HIS A 149 5.29 -0.46 20.60
CA HIS A 149 4.16 0.26 21.16
C HIS A 149 3.81 -0.29 22.56
N LEU A 150 3.41 0.59 23.49
CA LEU A 150 3.14 0.21 24.88
C LEU A 150 2.08 -0.89 25.03
N LYS A 151 1.12 -0.96 24.09
CA LYS A 151 0.07 -1.99 24.05
C LYS A 151 0.31 -3.12 23.03
N ALA A 152 1.37 -3.07 22.23
CA ALA A 152 1.63 -4.07 21.17
C ALA A 152 3.06 -4.65 21.19
N GLY A 153 3.80 -4.38 22.27
CA GLY A 153 5.09 -4.99 22.57
C GLY A 153 6.29 -4.28 21.96
N THR A 154 7.30 -5.07 21.67
CA THR A 154 8.64 -4.68 21.20
C THR A 154 8.78 -4.82 19.68
N MET A 155 9.89 -4.33 19.13
CA MET A 155 10.23 -4.58 17.72
C MET A 155 10.47 -6.07 17.45
N LYS A 156 10.89 -6.86 18.45
CA LYS A 156 10.96 -8.32 18.33
C LYS A 156 9.56 -8.91 18.15
N ASP A 157 8.61 -8.49 18.98
CA ASP A 157 7.22 -8.95 18.88
C ASP A 157 6.60 -8.59 17.52
N LYS A 158 6.90 -7.39 17.01
CA LYS A 158 6.51 -7.00 15.65
C LYS A 158 7.14 -7.91 14.59
N THR A 159 8.45 -8.12 14.65
CA THR A 159 9.18 -8.96 13.68
C THR A 159 8.60 -10.37 13.63
N ASP A 160 8.26 -10.96 14.79
CA ASP A 160 7.62 -12.28 14.86
C ASP A 160 6.24 -12.30 14.19
N ARG A 161 5.42 -11.26 14.39
CA ARG A 161 4.14 -11.11 13.68
C ARG A 161 4.35 -11.00 12.16
N LEU A 162 5.38 -10.30 11.70
CA LEU A 162 5.69 -10.19 10.27
C LEU A 162 6.04 -11.54 9.67
N VAL A 163 6.84 -12.38 10.36
CA VAL A 163 7.16 -13.73 9.91
C VAL A 163 5.88 -14.56 9.75
N GLU A 164 4.97 -14.52 10.73
CA GLU A 164 3.69 -15.24 10.66
C GLU A 164 2.78 -14.73 9.53
N LEU A 165 2.72 -13.41 9.33
CA LEU A 165 1.91 -12.79 8.28
C LEU A 165 2.46 -13.12 6.89
N VAL A 166 3.78 -13.08 6.69
CA VAL A 166 4.42 -13.50 5.45
C VAL A 166 4.18 -14.98 5.19
N ALA A 167 4.27 -15.84 6.21
CA ALA A 167 3.96 -17.26 6.08
C ALA A 167 2.51 -17.48 5.60
N HIS A 168 1.55 -16.80 6.23
CA HIS A 168 0.14 -16.88 5.89
C HIS A 168 -0.13 -16.38 4.46
N LEU A 169 0.40 -15.20 4.09
CA LEU A 169 0.27 -14.64 2.75
C LEU A 169 0.83 -15.59 1.69
N ALA A 170 2.03 -16.13 1.92
CA ALA A 170 2.67 -17.05 0.98
C ALA A 170 1.83 -18.32 0.77
N GLU A 171 1.23 -18.86 1.84
CA GLU A 171 0.37 -20.03 1.78
C GLU A 171 -0.94 -19.75 1.02
N VAL A 172 -1.70 -18.71 1.40
CA VAL A 172 -3.02 -18.44 0.79
C VAL A 172 -2.94 -17.98 -0.65
N ILE A 173 -1.84 -17.33 -1.05
CA ILE A 173 -1.59 -16.90 -2.43
C ILE A 173 -1.05 -18.06 -3.28
N GLY A 174 -0.43 -19.07 -2.67
CA GLY A 174 0.22 -20.18 -3.38
C GLY A 174 1.59 -19.80 -3.96
N ILE A 175 2.41 -19.09 -3.18
CA ILE A 175 3.75 -18.68 -3.56
C ILE A 175 4.70 -19.88 -3.58
N ALA A 176 5.57 -19.96 -4.60
CA ALA A 176 6.58 -21.01 -4.73
C ALA A 176 7.52 -21.06 -3.52
N ASP A 177 7.96 -22.26 -3.15
CA ASP A 177 8.75 -22.52 -1.94
C ASP A 177 10.05 -21.70 -1.88
N GLU A 178 10.72 -21.49 -3.01
CA GLU A 178 11.96 -20.70 -3.06
C GLU A 178 11.71 -19.23 -2.68
N VAL A 179 10.64 -18.62 -3.21
CA VAL A 179 10.26 -17.24 -2.90
C VAL A 179 9.73 -17.14 -1.47
N ARG A 180 8.95 -18.13 -1.03
CA ARG A 180 8.44 -18.22 0.34
C ARG A 180 9.60 -18.28 1.35
N SER A 181 10.61 -19.11 1.11
CA SER A 181 11.79 -19.23 1.96
C SER A 181 12.52 -17.89 2.07
N ARG A 182 12.75 -17.20 0.94
CA ARG A 182 13.41 -15.88 0.92
C ARG A 182 12.59 -14.81 1.63
N ALA A 183 11.27 -14.82 1.46
CA ALA A 183 10.39 -13.86 2.13
C ALA A 183 10.38 -14.05 3.66
N LEU A 184 10.39 -15.31 4.13
CA LEU A 184 10.46 -15.63 5.56
C LEU A 184 11.81 -15.25 6.17
N GLU A 185 12.90 -15.53 5.46
CA GLU A 185 14.24 -15.11 5.88
C GLU A 185 14.36 -13.59 5.96
N ALA A 186 13.85 -12.87 4.95
CA ALA A 186 13.79 -11.41 4.96
C ALA A 186 12.92 -10.87 6.11
N ALA A 187 11.78 -11.51 6.39
CA ALA A 187 10.89 -11.13 7.49
C ALA A 187 11.58 -11.29 8.86
N ALA A 188 12.35 -12.37 9.06
CA ALA A 188 13.07 -12.61 10.30
C ALA A 188 14.19 -11.57 10.56
N LEU A 189 14.75 -11.01 9.50
CA LEU A 189 15.83 -10.02 9.54
C LEU A 189 15.35 -8.56 9.42
N SER A 190 14.05 -8.35 9.14
CA SER A 190 13.55 -7.09 8.57
C SER A 190 13.83 -5.85 9.42
N LYS A 191 13.81 -5.98 10.75
CA LYS A 191 14.01 -4.85 11.67
C LYS A 191 15.37 -4.82 12.33
N ALA A 192 16.26 -5.77 11.99
CA ALA A 192 17.54 -5.95 12.65
C ALA A 192 18.39 -4.67 12.67
N ASP A 193 18.42 -3.95 11.55
CA ASP A 193 19.24 -2.74 11.44
C ASP A 193 18.80 -1.60 12.37
N GLN A 194 17.58 -1.60 12.91
CA GLN A 194 17.12 -0.58 13.85
C GLN A 194 17.88 -0.56 15.19
N VAL A 195 18.53 -1.67 15.57
CA VAL A 195 19.40 -1.70 16.76
C VAL A 195 20.85 -1.31 16.43
N SER A 196 21.21 -1.22 15.15
CA SER A 196 22.55 -0.91 14.70
C SER A 196 22.98 0.49 15.14
N VAL A 197 24.27 0.68 15.36
CA VAL A 197 24.83 1.99 15.71
C VAL A 197 24.63 2.96 14.56
N MET A 198 24.82 2.49 13.32
CA MET A 198 24.63 3.28 12.11
C MET A 198 23.22 3.86 12.01
N VAL A 199 22.16 3.06 12.17
CA VAL A 199 20.78 3.54 12.04
C VAL A 199 20.37 4.40 13.24
N ARG A 200 20.92 4.15 14.43
CA ARG A 200 20.70 5.04 15.59
C ARG A 200 21.28 6.43 15.37
N GLU A 201 22.43 6.52 14.69
CA GLU A 201 23.05 7.79 14.31
C GLU A 201 22.38 8.43 13.10
N PHE A 202 21.98 7.62 12.12
CA PHE A 202 21.38 8.02 10.85
C PHE A 202 20.07 7.25 10.58
N PRO A 203 18.94 7.67 11.18
CA PRO A 203 17.66 6.97 11.04
C PRO A 203 17.18 6.82 9.60
N ASP A 204 17.53 7.77 8.72
CA ASP A 204 17.20 7.74 7.28
C ASP A 204 17.78 6.53 6.53
N LEU A 205 18.71 5.78 7.15
CA LEU A 205 19.34 4.61 6.55
C LEU A 205 18.67 3.29 6.93
N GLU A 206 17.54 3.32 7.64
CA GLU A 206 16.75 2.11 7.92
C GLU A 206 16.33 1.40 6.62
N GLY A 207 16.33 0.07 6.65
CA GLY A 207 16.13 -0.79 5.48
C GLY A 207 17.34 -0.83 4.54
N VAL A 208 17.98 0.30 4.27
CA VAL A 208 19.19 0.38 3.43
C VAL A 208 20.34 -0.35 4.11
N MET A 209 20.61 -0.06 5.38
CA MET A 209 21.67 -0.77 6.11
C MET A 209 21.34 -2.25 6.31
N GLY A 210 20.08 -2.59 6.58
CA GLY A 210 19.62 -3.98 6.60
C GLY A 210 19.98 -4.74 5.32
N GLU A 211 19.72 -4.16 4.15
CA GLU A 211 20.13 -4.73 2.86
C GLU A 211 21.65 -4.87 2.74
N LYS A 212 22.42 -3.80 3.04
CA LYS A 212 23.89 -3.85 2.92
C LYS A 212 24.50 -4.91 3.84
N TYR A 213 24.04 -4.99 5.09
CA TYR A 213 24.52 -5.98 6.05
C TYR A 213 24.17 -7.40 5.60
N ALA A 214 22.95 -7.62 5.08
CA ALA A 214 22.56 -8.92 4.55
C ALA A 214 23.45 -9.37 3.38
N LEU A 215 23.77 -8.46 2.45
CA LEU A 215 24.68 -8.76 1.34
C LEU A 215 26.10 -9.07 1.83
N LEU A 216 26.61 -8.32 2.82
CA LEU A 216 27.94 -8.53 3.38
C LEU A 216 28.08 -9.85 4.13
N GLU A 217 27.01 -10.31 4.79
CA GLU A 217 26.96 -11.61 5.47
C GLU A 217 26.69 -12.79 4.51
N GLY A 218 26.48 -12.52 3.22
CA GLY A 218 26.31 -13.55 2.20
C GLY A 218 24.89 -14.10 2.08
N TYR A 219 23.88 -13.39 2.61
CA TYR A 219 22.48 -13.73 2.35
C TYR A 219 22.14 -13.55 0.87
N HIS A 220 21.10 -14.25 0.41
CA HIS A 220 20.67 -14.18 -0.98
C HIS A 220 20.27 -12.74 -1.36
N PRO A 221 20.63 -12.21 -2.57
CA PRO A 221 20.34 -10.83 -2.94
C PRO A 221 18.86 -10.44 -2.82
N GLU A 222 17.95 -11.34 -3.19
CA GLU A 222 16.50 -11.12 -3.04
C GLU A 222 16.04 -10.97 -1.58
N VAL A 223 16.71 -11.63 -0.62
CA VAL A 223 16.44 -11.45 0.83
C VAL A 223 16.85 -10.05 1.24
N ALA A 224 18.07 -9.64 0.88
CA ALA A 224 18.59 -8.32 1.17
C ALA A 224 17.71 -7.21 0.57
N THR A 225 17.32 -7.35 -0.70
CA THR A 225 16.40 -6.41 -1.36
C THR A 225 15.02 -6.41 -0.69
N ALA A 226 14.46 -7.55 -0.31
CA ALA A 226 13.18 -7.60 0.40
C ALA A 226 13.22 -6.87 1.76
N ILE A 227 14.34 -6.95 2.50
CA ILE A 227 14.55 -6.18 3.73
C ILE A 227 14.45 -4.68 3.43
N ARG A 228 15.04 -4.18 2.35
CA ARG A 228 14.87 -2.77 1.97
C ARG A 228 13.45 -2.45 1.50
N GLU A 229 12.86 -3.32 0.69
CA GLU A 229 11.55 -3.10 0.06
C GLU A 229 10.37 -3.12 1.03
N GLN A 230 10.52 -3.64 2.26
CA GLN A 230 9.43 -3.68 3.26
C GLN A 230 8.79 -2.31 3.53
N TYR A 231 9.57 -1.24 3.43
CA TYR A 231 9.14 0.13 3.68
C TYR A 231 8.35 0.70 2.48
N LEU A 232 8.47 0.09 1.29
CA LEU A 232 7.86 0.59 0.07
C LEU A 232 6.37 0.21 -0.09
N PRO A 233 5.54 1.09 -0.67
CA PRO A 233 5.82 2.50 -0.93
C PRO A 233 5.83 3.31 0.37
N ASP A 234 6.78 4.24 0.46
CA ASP A 234 6.99 5.18 1.57
C ASP A 234 6.25 6.51 1.36
N ALA A 235 5.99 6.88 0.11
CA ALA A 235 5.22 8.04 -0.31
C ALA A 235 4.00 7.69 -1.18
N ALA A 236 3.04 8.61 -1.28
CA ALA A 236 1.91 8.45 -2.19
C ALA A 236 2.39 8.43 -3.65
N GLY A 237 2.11 7.35 -4.38
CA GLY A 237 2.65 7.14 -5.74
C GLY A 237 4.15 6.80 -5.76
N GLY A 238 4.74 6.50 -4.60
CA GLY A 238 6.14 6.09 -4.49
C GLY A 238 6.42 4.74 -5.15
N ALA A 239 7.71 4.38 -5.20
CA ALA A 239 8.14 3.11 -5.76
C ALA A 239 7.49 1.93 -5.02
N LEU A 240 7.05 0.93 -5.77
CA LEU A 240 6.52 -0.31 -5.23
C LEU A 240 7.64 -1.36 -5.16
N PRO A 241 7.57 -2.33 -4.21
CA PRO A 241 8.45 -3.50 -4.21
C PRO A 241 8.52 -4.14 -5.59
N GLN A 242 9.72 -4.47 -6.05
CA GLN A 242 9.95 -5.14 -7.32
C GLN A 242 10.01 -6.65 -7.14
N THR A 243 10.54 -7.12 -6.00
CA THR A 243 10.59 -8.55 -5.68
C THR A 243 9.26 -9.01 -5.09
N LEU A 244 8.94 -10.29 -5.31
CA LEU A 244 7.75 -10.89 -4.71
C LEU A 244 7.94 -11.10 -3.21
N ALA A 245 9.16 -11.45 -2.76
CA ALA A 245 9.51 -11.51 -1.35
C ALA A 245 9.31 -10.15 -0.64
N GLY A 246 9.80 -9.07 -1.25
CA GLY A 246 9.58 -7.70 -0.77
C GLY A 246 8.11 -7.29 -0.79
N ALA A 247 7.35 -7.68 -1.81
CA ALA A 247 5.90 -7.41 -1.88
C ALA A 247 5.11 -8.09 -0.75
N LEU A 248 5.46 -9.34 -0.40
CA LEU A 248 4.85 -10.06 0.72
C LEU A 248 5.20 -9.40 2.05
N LEU A 249 6.47 -9.10 2.28
CA LEU A 249 6.93 -8.47 3.52
C LEU A 249 6.38 -7.05 3.69
N ALA A 250 6.34 -6.25 2.63
CA ALA A 250 5.76 -4.92 2.65
C ALA A 250 4.24 -4.94 2.90
N THR A 251 3.53 -5.93 2.36
CA THR A 251 2.10 -6.15 2.67
C THR A 251 1.90 -6.53 4.14
N ALA A 252 2.71 -7.46 4.65
CA ALA A 252 2.70 -7.87 6.06
C ALA A 252 2.97 -6.70 7.01
N GLU A 253 3.97 -5.86 6.70
CA GLU A 253 4.30 -4.67 7.49
C GLU A 253 3.15 -3.67 7.55
N LYS A 254 2.50 -3.44 6.41
CA LYS A 254 1.39 -2.49 6.29
C LYS A 254 0.15 -2.98 7.04
N VAL A 255 -0.19 -4.26 6.92
CA VAL A 255 -1.35 -4.82 7.63
C VAL A 255 -1.09 -4.88 9.14
N ASP A 256 0.12 -5.22 9.58
CA ASP A 256 0.50 -5.19 11.00
C ASP A 256 0.36 -3.78 11.59
N ASN A 257 0.89 -2.76 10.90
CA ASN A 257 0.81 -1.37 11.36
C ASN A 257 -0.64 -0.87 11.44
N ILE A 258 -1.46 -1.19 10.43
CA ILE A 258 -2.89 -0.81 10.43
C ILE A 258 -3.62 -1.48 11.60
N VAL A 259 -3.49 -2.80 11.75
CA VAL A 259 -4.22 -3.54 12.80
C VAL A 259 -3.72 -3.16 14.18
N ALA A 260 -2.41 -3.01 14.38
CA ALA A 260 -1.85 -2.58 15.67
C ALA A 260 -2.37 -1.21 16.09
N ALA A 261 -2.39 -0.22 15.18
CA ALA A 261 -2.87 1.12 15.50
C ALA A 261 -4.37 1.13 15.85
N PHE A 262 -5.20 0.44 15.07
CA PHE A 262 -6.63 0.35 15.36
C PHE A 262 -6.88 -0.40 16.69
N ALA A 263 -6.21 -1.52 16.92
CA ALA A 263 -6.32 -2.27 18.17
C ALA A 263 -5.86 -1.46 19.39
N CYS A 264 -4.86 -0.58 19.23
CA CYS A 264 -4.39 0.27 20.32
C CYS A 264 -5.31 1.47 20.61
N GLY A 265 -6.29 1.74 19.74
CA GLY A 265 -7.21 2.88 19.83
C GLY A 265 -6.70 4.15 19.17
N GLU A 266 -5.83 4.01 18.17
CA GLU A 266 -5.15 5.13 17.49
C GLU A 266 -5.41 5.15 15.97
N PRO A 267 -6.67 5.01 15.50
CA PRO A 267 -6.96 5.17 14.07
C PRO A 267 -6.71 6.62 13.61
N PRO A 268 -6.48 6.87 12.31
CA PRO A 268 -6.33 8.23 11.79
C PRO A 268 -7.60 9.06 12.02
N SER A 269 -7.45 10.32 12.43
CA SER A 269 -8.57 11.22 12.72
C SER A 269 -8.50 12.51 11.92
N GLY A 270 -9.60 12.88 11.25
CA GLY A 270 -9.66 14.10 10.43
C GLY A 270 -8.51 14.17 9.43
N SER A 271 -7.74 15.26 9.44
CA SER A 271 -6.53 15.41 8.61
C SER A 271 -5.26 14.78 9.22
N LYS A 272 -5.29 14.33 10.48
CA LYS A 272 -4.13 13.76 11.16
C LYS A 272 -3.97 12.28 10.80
N ASP A 273 -2.73 11.90 10.51
CA ASP A 273 -2.31 10.51 10.29
C ASP A 273 -0.90 10.34 10.87
N PRO A 274 -0.77 10.31 12.21
CA PRO A 274 0.54 10.35 12.86
C PRO A 274 1.44 9.17 12.50
N HIS A 275 0.85 8.01 12.19
CA HIS A 275 1.57 6.77 11.85
C HIS A 275 1.57 6.46 10.34
N GLY A 276 1.06 7.36 9.50
CA GLY A 276 1.03 7.16 8.04
C GLY A 276 0.15 6.00 7.57
N LEU A 277 -0.90 5.64 8.31
CA LEU A 277 -1.76 4.49 8.02
C LEU A 277 -2.53 4.64 6.71
N ARG A 278 -2.85 5.88 6.28
CA ARG A 278 -3.47 6.11 4.97
C ARG A 278 -2.52 5.74 3.85
N ARG A 279 -1.22 6.05 4.02
CA ARG A 279 -0.17 5.64 3.07
C ARG A 279 0.04 4.13 3.12
N ALA A 280 0.02 3.53 4.30
CA ALA A 280 0.11 2.07 4.44
C ALA A 280 -1.03 1.34 3.73
N ALA A 281 -2.29 1.76 3.93
CA ALA A 281 -3.43 1.14 3.26
C ALA A 281 -3.41 1.35 1.74
N ALA A 282 -3.06 2.55 1.26
CA ALA A 282 -2.88 2.80 -0.17
C ALA A 282 -1.75 1.96 -0.76
N GLY A 283 -0.64 1.82 -0.04
CA GLY A 283 0.49 0.99 -0.44
C GLY A 283 0.12 -0.49 -0.52
N MET A 284 -0.66 -1.00 0.44
CA MET A 284 -1.16 -2.38 0.42
C MET A 284 -2.04 -2.65 -0.80
N VAL A 285 -2.96 -1.73 -1.12
CA VAL A 285 -3.78 -1.80 -2.34
C VAL A 285 -2.89 -1.80 -3.59
N ALA A 286 -1.95 -0.86 -3.69
CA ALA A 286 -1.07 -0.75 -4.86
C ALA A 286 -0.19 -1.99 -5.05
N ILE A 287 0.36 -2.57 -3.98
CA ILE A 287 1.14 -3.81 -4.02
C ILE A 287 0.28 -4.96 -4.53
N ALA A 288 -0.91 -5.16 -3.95
CA ALA A 288 -1.81 -6.23 -4.36
C ALA A 288 -2.20 -6.13 -5.84
N LEU A 289 -2.51 -4.92 -6.31
CA LEU A 289 -2.90 -4.69 -7.71
C LEU A 289 -1.74 -4.81 -8.71
N LYS A 290 -0.52 -4.40 -8.33
CA LYS A 290 0.69 -4.51 -9.16
C LYS A 290 1.10 -5.97 -9.36
N HIS A 291 1.16 -6.72 -8.25
CA HIS A 291 1.68 -8.09 -8.24
C HIS A 291 0.58 -9.15 -8.41
N GLY A 292 -0.68 -8.74 -8.49
CA GLY A 292 -1.81 -9.67 -8.60
C GLY A 292 -1.98 -10.55 -7.36
N LEU A 293 -1.66 -10.03 -6.16
CA LEU A 293 -1.76 -10.79 -4.91
C LEU A 293 -3.23 -11.01 -4.55
N ARG A 294 -3.69 -12.26 -4.68
CA ARG A 294 -5.08 -12.65 -4.38
C ARG A 294 -5.17 -13.24 -2.98
N TYR A 295 -5.80 -12.51 -2.07
CA TYR A 295 -6.05 -12.93 -0.70
C TYR A 295 -7.33 -12.28 -0.17
N ASN A 296 -7.94 -12.87 0.85
CA ASN A 296 -9.08 -12.26 1.54
C ASN A 296 -8.59 -11.24 2.57
N LEU A 297 -8.90 -9.96 2.36
CA LEU A 297 -8.49 -8.86 3.24
C LEU A 297 -8.95 -9.06 4.69
N GLN A 298 -10.20 -9.46 4.92
CA GLN A 298 -10.72 -9.67 6.28
C GLN A 298 -9.98 -10.80 6.99
N ALA A 299 -9.73 -11.92 6.29
CA ALA A 299 -8.95 -13.03 6.84
C ALA A 299 -7.52 -12.60 7.21
N LEU A 300 -6.87 -11.79 6.37
CA LEU A 300 -5.55 -11.24 6.67
C LEU A 300 -5.56 -10.31 7.89
N LEU A 301 -6.58 -9.46 8.02
CA LEU A 301 -6.75 -8.57 9.17
C LEU A 301 -6.98 -9.36 10.47
N HIS A 302 -7.79 -10.43 10.43
CA HIS A 302 -7.93 -11.35 11.57
C HIS A 302 -6.59 -12.00 11.92
N LYS A 303 -5.84 -12.49 10.93
CA LYS A 303 -4.52 -13.11 11.16
C LYS A 303 -3.52 -12.13 11.78
N ALA A 304 -3.54 -10.87 11.37
CA ALA A 304 -2.71 -9.82 11.98
C ALA A 304 -3.13 -9.56 13.44
N TYR A 305 -4.43 -9.59 13.73
CA TYR A 305 -4.94 -9.41 15.09
C TYR A 305 -4.57 -10.58 16.02
N ASP A 306 -4.48 -11.82 15.52
CA ASP A 306 -4.06 -12.99 16.31
C ASP A 306 -2.73 -12.75 17.04
N GLY A 307 -1.77 -12.11 16.36
CA GLY A 307 -0.45 -11.79 16.93
C GLY A 307 -0.47 -10.75 18.06
N LEU A 308 -1.60 -10.05 18.23
CA LEU A 308 -1.80 -9.02 19.24
C LEU A 308 -2.60 -9.50 20.45
N GLU A 309 -3.32 -10.62 20.36
CA GLU A 309 -4.27 -11.06 21.40
C GLU A 309 -3.66 -11.26 22.80
N ARG A 310 -2.36 -11.57 22.85
CA ARG A 310 -1.64 -11.71 24.12
C ARG A 310 -1.45 -10.39 24.88
N PHE A 311 -1.67 -9.24 24.24
CA PHE A 311 -1.55 -7.93 24.87
C PHE A 311 -2.90 -7.45 25.41
N SER A 312 -2.85 -6.63 26.46
CA SER A 312 -4.05 -6.14 27.16
C SER A 312 -4.43 -4.72 26.73
N GLY A 313 -5.70 -4.35 26.95
CA GLY A 313 -6.20 -3.00 26.70
C GLY A 313 -6.38 -2.66 25.21
N LEU A 314 -6.57 -3.69 24.38
CA LEU A 314 -6.89 -3.59 22.97
C LEU A 314 -8.40 -3.41 22.73
N ILE A 315 -8.75 -2.73 21.65
CA ILE A 315 -10.11 -2.69 21.09
C ILE A 315 -10.45 -4.08 20.56
N GLU A 316 -11.72 -4.47 20.71
CA GLU A 316 -12.24 -5.79 20.31
C GLU A 316 -12.01 -6.11 18.82
N ARG A 317 -11.69 -7.39 18.55
CA ARG A 317 -11.26 -7.91 17.25
C ARG A 317 -12.21 -7.55 16.12
N GLU A 318 -13.49 -7.84 16.25
CA GLU A 318 -14.49 -7.63 15.19
C GLU A 318 -14.65 -6.14 14.86
N THR A 319 -14.59 -5.29 15.88
CA THR A 319 -14.58 -3.83 15.71
C THR A 319 -13.36 -3.38 14.90
N VAL A 320 -12.16 -3.83 15.28
CA VAL A 320 -10.91 -3.49 14.58
C VAL A 320 -10.93 -3.97 13.14
N VAL A 321 -11.36 -5.22 12.90
CA VAL A 321 -11.37 -5.81 11.55
C VAL A 321 -12.40 -5.11 10.66
N ALA A 322 -13.60 -4.79 11.17
CA ALA A 322 -14.61 -4.07 10.40
C ALA A 322 -14.12 -2.66 10.00
N ASP A 323 -13.54 -1.92 10.94
CA ASP A 323 -13.06 -0.57 10.70
C ASP A 323 -11.84 -0.56 9.75
N ALA A 324 -10.87 -1.45 9.97
CA ALA A 324 -9.68 -1.57 9.12
C ALA A 324 -10.02 -2.07 7.70
N THR A 325 -11.05 -2.92 7.57
CA THR A 325 -11.58 -3.33 6.26
C THR A 325 -12.15 -2.13 5.52
N THR A 326 -13.02 -1.36 6.16
CA THR A 326 -13.63 -0.16 5.59
C THR A 326 -12.54 0.85 5.19
N PHE A 327 -11.60 1.12 6.09
CA PHE A 327 -10.48 2.02 5.87
C PHE A 327 -9.62 1.64 4.66
N THR A 328 -9.38 0.34 4.46
CA THR A 328 -8.62 -0.17 3.31
C THR A 328 -9.43 -0.08 2.01
N LEU A 329 -10.71 -0.50 2.05
CA LEU A 329 -11.58 -0.49 0.88
C LEU A 329 -11.82 0.93 0.35
N GLU A 330 -11.86 1.95 1.21
CA GLU A 330 -11.88 3.35 0.77
C GLU A 330 -10.67 3.72 -0.11
N ARG A 331 -9.49 3.16 0.17
CA ARG A 331 -8.28 3.40 -0.65
C ARG A 331 -8.35 2.67 -1.98
N LEU A 332 -8.91 1.47 -2.00
CA LEU A 332 -9.25 0.79 -3.25
C LEU A 332 -10.22 1.64 -4.06
N THR A 333 -11.29 2.15 -3.44
CA THR A 333 -12.26 2.96 -4.17
C THR A 333 -11.61 4.20 -4.77
N LYS A 334 -10.81 4.93 -3.98
CA LYS A 334 -10.06 6.08 -4.49
C LYS A 334 -9.16 5.69 -5.68
N THR A 335 -8.42 4.60 -5.55
CA THR A 335 -7.52 4.12 -6.61
C THR A 335 -8.26 3.82 -7.91
N LEU A 336 -9.42 3.16 -7.82
CA LEU A 336 -10.24 2.82 -8.98
C LEU A 336 -10.93 4.05 -9.60
N THR A 337 -11.39 4.99 -8.78
CA THR A 337 -11.98 6.24 -9.29
C THR A 337 -10.92 7.14 -9.94
N ASP A 338 -9.72 7.21 -9.36
CA ASP A 338 -8.59 7.95 -9.95
C ASP A 338 -8.14 7.32 -11.28
N ALA A 339 -8.39 6.01 -11.47
CA ALA A 339 -8.20 5.29 -12.74
C ALA A 339 -9.36 5.48 -13.75
N GLY A 340 -10.38 6.26 -13.42
CA GLY A 340 -11.47 6.64 -14.33
C GLY A 340 -12.76 5.83 -14.21
N LEU A 341 -12.86 4.89 -13.25
CA LEU A 341 -14.11 4.15 -13.03
C LEU A 341 -15.14 5.04 -12.31
N ALA A 342 -16.41 4.91 -12.69
CA ALA A 342 -17.47 5.65 -12.04
C ALA A 342 -17.64 5.20 -10.57
N ARG A 343 -17.77 6.17 -9.66
CA ARG A 343 -17.83 5.92 -8.20
C ARG A 343 -18.91 4.90 -7.83
N ASP A 344 -20.09 5.06 -8.42
CA ASP A 344 -21.27 4.21 -8.21
C ASP A 344 -21.05 2.76 -8.67
N THR A 345 -20.23 2.55 -9.72
CA THR A 345 -19.81 1.23 -10.22
C THR A 345 -18.90 0.55 -9.22
N VAL A 346 -17.94 1.29 -8.67
CA VAL A 346 -17.04 0.76 -7.65
C VAL A 346 -17.83 0.42 -6.39
N ASP A 347 -18.67 1.34 -5.92
CA ASP A 347 -19.50 1.12 -4.73
C ASP A 347 -20.42 -0.11 -4.88
N ALA A 348 -20.95 -0.37 -6.09
CA ALA A 348 -21.76 -1.55 -6.37
C ALA A 348 -20.99 -2.87 -6.24
N VAL A 349 -19.68 -2.92 -6.48
CA VAL A 349 -18.91 -4.17 -6.39
C VAL A 349 -18.24 -4.38 -5.03
N LEU A 350 -18.00 -3.34 -4.25
CA LEU A 350 -17.34 -3.43 -2.93
C LEU A 350 -17.94 -4.50 -1.98
N PRO A 351 -19.26 -4.72 -1.92
CA PRO A 351 -19.82 -5.74 -1.02
C PRO A 351 -19.60 -7.18 -1.50
N THR A 352 -19.22 -7.38 -2.75
CA THR A 352 -19.24 -8.70 -3.41
C THR A 352 -18.02 -9.56 -3.11
N SER A 353 -16.95 -8.96 -2.59
CA SER A 353 -15.68 -9.64 -2.38
C SER A 353 -14.82 -8.94 -1.32
N ARG A 354 -13.80 -9.64 -0.86
CA ARG A 354 -12.73 -9.12 0.02
C ARG A 354 -11.34 -9.29 -0.58
N ASP A 355 -11.26 -9.73 -1.83
CA ASP A 355 -10.04 -9.79 -2.62
C ASP A 355 -9.95 -8.50 -3.45
N LEU A 356 -8.89 -7.70 -3.22
CA LEU A 356 -8.71 -6.40 -3.86
C LEU A 356 -8.55 -6.51 -5.38
N VAL A 357 -7.92 -7.59 -5.87
CA VAL A 357 -7.71 -7.85 -7.29
C VAL A 357 -9.03 -8.28 -7.95
N ASP A 358 -9.81 -9.12 -7.26
CA ASP A 358 -11.15 -9.53 -7.67
C ASP A 358 -12.11 -8.34 -7.77
N LEU A 359 -12.08 -7.46 -6.77
CA LEU A 359 -12.89 -6.24 -6.75
C LEU A 359 -12.55 -5.30 -7.91
N ARG A 360 -11.26 -5.09 -8.22
CA ARG A 360 -10.84 -4.31 -9.40
C ARG A 360 -11.45 -4.90 -10.67
N ARG A 361 -11.29 -6.21 -10.87
CA ARG A 361 -11.76 -6.90 -12.08
C ARG A 361 -13.28 -6.81 -12.24
N ARG A 362 -14.03 -6.98 -11.15
CA ARG A 362 -15.50 -6.81 -11.15
C ARG A 362 -15.91 -5.38 -11.51
N ALA A 363 -15.21 -4.38 -10.95
CA ALA A 363 -15.50 -2.98 -11.21
C ALA A 363 -15.26 -2.62 -12.68
N GLU A 364 -14.13 -3.04 -13.25
CA GLU A 364 -13.78 -2.83 -14.67
C GLU A 364 -14.81 -3.47 -15.59
N ILE A 365 -15.15 -4.74 -15.34
CA ILE A 365 -16.13 -5.46 -16.17
C ILE A 365 -17.53 -4.85 -16.03
N LEU A 366 -17.95 -4.45 -14.83
CA LEU A 366 -19.24 -3.79 -14.63
C LEU A 366 -19.29 -2.44 -15.38
N GLN A 367 -18.21 -1.65 -15.32
CA GLN A 367 -18.09 -0.37 -16.04
C GLN A 367 -18.24 -0.55 -17.55
N GLU A 368 -17.60 -1.57 -18.12
CA GLU A 368 -17.72 -1.92 -19.54
C GLU A 368 -19.13 -2.43 -19.87
N PHE A 369 -19.68 -3.31 -19.02
CA PHE A 369 -21.00 -3.91 -19.22
C PHE A 369 -22.13 -2.87 -19.24
N ARG A 370 -22.02 -1.78 -18.47
CA ARG A 370 -22.97 -0.63 -18.50
C ARG A 370 -23.15 -0.03 -19.88
N SER A 371 -22.16 -0.18 -20.78
CA SER A 371 -22.23 0.35 -22.15
C SER A 371 -22.85 -0.64 -23.15
N THR A 372 -23.26 -1.83 -22.70
CA THR A 372 -23.83 -2.86 -23.57
C THR A 372 -25.36 -2.80 -23.60
N PRO A 373 -26.01 -3.29 -24.69
CA PRO A 373 -27.48 -3.36 -24.74
C PRO A 373 -28.12 -4.22 -23.63
N ALA A 374 -27.36 -5.15 -23.05
CA ALA A 374 -27.82 -6.04 -21.99
C ALA A 374 -27.88 -5.34 -20.61
N TRP A 375 -27.38 -4.11 -20.48
CA TRP A 375 -27.43 -3.35 -19.23
C TRP A 375 -28.87 -3.13 -18.74
N ASP A 376 -29.74 -2.65 -19.63
CA ASP A 376 -31.14 -2.39 -19.29
C ASP A 376 -31.87 -3.69 -18.88
N ASP A 377 -31.49 -4.81 -19.52
CA ASP A 377 -32.01 -6.12 -19.17
C ASP A 377 -31.61 -6.52 -17.76
N LEU A 378 -30.33 -6.36 -17.41
CA LEU A 378 -29.81 -6.64 -16.06
C LEU A 378 -30.49 -5.78 -14.99
N VAL A 379 -30.57 -4.46 -15.22
CA VAL A 379 -31.19 -3.52 -14.27
C VAL A 379 -32.66 -3.85 -14.07
N THR A 380 -33.39 -4.19 -15.13
CA THR A 380 -34.79 -4.60 -15.06
C THR A 380 -34.95 -5.92 -14.31
N CYS A 381 -34.10 -6.92 -14.60
CA CYS A 381 -34.07 -8.20 -13.88
C CYS A 381 -33.88 -8.02 -12.38
N TYR A 382 -33.13 -7.01 -11.97
CA TYR A 382 -32.80 -6.79 -10.56
C TYR A 382 -33.82 -5.92 -9.82
N THR A 383 -34.21 -4.79 -10.39
CA THR A 383 -34.84 -3.68 -9.65
C THR A 383 -36.16 -4.08 -8.99
N ARG A 384 -37.05 -4.74 -9.75
CA ARG A 384 -38.35 -5.18 -9.23
C ARG A 384 -38.21 -6.30 -8.18
N PRO A 385 -37.47 -7.39 -8.43
CA PRO A 385 -37.20 -8.39 -7.40
C PRO A 385 -36.54 -7.82 -6.15
N ALA A 386 -35.50 -7.00 -6.28
CA ALA A 386 -34.77 -6.44 -5.14
C ALA A 386 -35.63 -5.51 -4.26
N ASN A 387 -36.50 -4.69 -4.87
CA ASN A 387 -37.40 -3.82 -4.12
C ASN A 387 -38.44 -4.60 -3.30
N LEU A 388 -38.93 -5.73 -3.81
CA LEU A 388 -39.84 -6.59 -3.06
C LEU A 388 -39.11 -7.49 -2.08
N ALA A 389 -37.90 -7.94 -2.38
CA ALA A 389 -37.06 -8.72 -1.49
C ALA A 389 -36.86 -8.03 -0.12
N ARG A 390 -36.80 -6.68 -0.09
CA ARG A 390 -36.74 -5.88 1.15
C ARG A 390 -37.96 -6.05 2.08
N LYS A 391 -39.07 -6.58 1.58
CA LYS A 391 -40.28 -6.85 2.37
C LYS A 391 -40.29 -8.26 3.00
N LEU A 392 -39.26 -9.06 2.76
CA LEU A 392 -39.09 -10.35 3.42
C LEU A 392 -38.68 -10.12 4.88
N PRO A 393 -39.44 -10.63 5.88
CA PRO A 393 -39.05 -10.51 7.29
C PRO A 393 -37.70 -11.15 7.57
N ALA A 394 -36.92 -10.60 8.49
CA ALA A 394 -35.55 -11.04 8.79
C ALA A 394 -35.49 -12.53 9.18
N GLU A 395 -36.49 -13.02 9.91
CA GLU A 395 -36.61 -14.42 10.34
C GLU A 395 -36.83 -15.36 9.15
N SER A 396 -37.42 -14.85 8.07
CA SER A 396 -37.68 -15.57 6.83
C SER A 396 -36.61 -15.36 5.75
N ALA A 397 -35.64 -14.47 6.00
CA ALA A 397 -34.54 -14.15 5.10
C ALA A 397 -33.32 -15.07 5.26
N ILE A 398 -33.38 -16.04 6.16
CA ILE A 398 -32.33 -17.06 6.33
C ILE A 398 -32.40 -18.03 5.14
N ASP A 399 -31.32 -18.11 4.35
CA ASP A 399 -31.19 -19.00 3.18
C ASP A 399 -32.44 -18.99 2.26
N PRO A 400 -32.84 -17.84 1.69
CA PRO A 400 -34.11 -17.71 0.99
C PRO A 400 -34.23 -18.70 -0.17
N ALA A 401 -33.14 -18.88 -0.94
CA ALA A 401 -33.01 -19.82 -2.04
C ALA A 401 -33.31 -21.29 -1.65
N LYS A 402 -32.88 -21.73 -0.44
CA LYS A 402 -33.09 -23.11 0.04
C LYS A 402 -34.50 -23.33 0.60
N ASN A 403 -35.18 -22.25 0.96
CA ASN A 403 -36.49 -22.27 1.62
C ASN A 403 -37.65 -21.95 0.66
N ILE A 404 -37.40 -21.93 -0.64
CA ILE A 404 -38.45 -21.88 -1.67
C ILE A 404 -39.15 -23.24 -1.69
N ARG A 405 -40.48 -23.21 -1.62
CA ARG A 405 -41.37 -24.37 -1.57
C ARG A 405 -42.23 -24.44 -2.84
N PRO A 406 -41.87 -25.25 -3.84
CA PRO A 406 -42.62 -25.36 -5.09
C PRO A 406 -44.08 -25.79 -4.92
N GLU A 407 -44.39 -26.53 -3.85
CA GLU A 407 -45.75 -26.95 -3.51
C GLU A 407 -46.70 -25.79 -3.15
N LEU A 408 -46.15 -24.59 -2.87
CA LEU A 408 -46.92 -23.38 -2.59
C LEU A 408 -47.11 -22.49 -3.84
N PHE A 409 -46.63 -22.90 -5.02
CA PHE A 409 -46.83 -22.16 -6.25
C PHE A 409 -48.27 -22.33 -6.75
N VAL A 410 -48.92 -21.21 -7.09
CA VAL A 410 -50.32 -21.16 -7.52
C VAL A 410 -50.43 -21.00 -9.04
N ALA A 411 -49.54 -20.20 -9.65
CA ALA A 411 -49.49 -19.98 -11.08
C ALA A 411 -48.31 -20.72 -11.75
N GLY A 412 -48.49 -21.13 -13.01
CA GLY A 412 -47.43 -21.81 -13.78
C GLY A 412 -46.16 -20.97 -13.94
N VAL A 413 -46.30 -19.64 -14.04
CA VAL A 413 -45.16 -18.71 -14.15
C VAL A 413 -44.26 -18.68 -12.90
N GLU A 414 -44.78 -19.09 -11.73
CA GLU A 414 -43.96 -19.22 -10.51
C GLU A 414 -42.97 -20.39 -10.66
N HIS A 415 -43.43 -21.51 -11.23
CA HIS A 415 -42.58 -22.64 -11.59
C HIS A 415 -41.59 -22.26 -12.71
N GLU A 416 -42.04 -21.55 -13.75
CA GLU A 416 -41.16 -21.10 -14.84
C GLU A 416 -39.99 -20.25 -14.32
N LEU A 417 -40.28 -19.26 -13.46
CA LEU A 417 -39.24 -18.42 -12.87
C LEU A 417 -38.29 -19.23 -11.99
N TYR A 418 -38.80 -20.19 -11.21
CA TYR A 418 -37.99 -21.01 -10.33
C TYR A 418 -36.99 -21.87 -11.11
N GLU A 419 -37.44 -22.56 -12.16
CA GLU A 419 -36.58 -23.39 -13.00
C GLU A 419 -35.55 -22.55 -13.78
N ALA A 420 -35.98 -21.42 -14.35
CA ALA A 420 -35.09 -20.51 -15.05
C ALA A 420 -34.02 -19.93 -14.11
N TRP A 421 -34.41 -19.50 -12.91
CA TRP A 421 -33.48 -18.99 -11.91
C TRP A 421 -32.49 -20.07 -11.47
N ARG A 422 -32.91 -21.32 -11.21
CA ARG A 422 -31.98 -22.39 -10.82
C ARG A 422 -30.92 -22.67 -11.89
N ALA A 423 -31.33 -22.72 -13.16
CA ALA A 423 -30.40 -22.90 -14.27
C ALA A 423 -29.40 -21.74 -14.37
N VAL A 424 -29.89 -20.51 -14.24
CA VAL A 424 -29.05 -19.30 -14.24
C VAL A 424 -28.12 -19.25 -13.04
N ASP A 425 -28.59 -19.52 -11.81
CA ASP A 425 -27.76 -19.47 -10.60
C ASP A 425 -26.64 -20.51 -10.64
N SER A 426 -26.92 -21.72 -11.12
CA SER A 426 -25.90 -22.76 -11.36
C SER A 426 -24.86 -22.27 -12.37
N ARG A 427 -25.31 -21.71 -13.49
CA ARG A 427 -24.39 -21.24 -14.54
C ARG A 427 -23.57 -20.03 -14.10
N VAL A 428 -24.16 -19.11 -13.32
CA VAL A 428 -23.47 -17.97 -12.72
C VAL A 428 -22.40 -18.45 -11.74
N ALA A 429 -22.69 -19.48 -10.93
CA ALA A 429 -21.69 -20.04 -10.02
C ALA A 429 -20.48 -20.61 -10.78
N GLU A 430 -20.70 -21.35 -11.88
CA GLU A 430 -19.63 -21.85 -12.75
C GLU A 430 -18.80 -20.72 -13.36
N LEU A 431 -19.45 -19.68 -13.88
CA LEU A 431 -18.80 -18.55 -14.53
C LEU A 431 -18.00 -17.71 -13.53
N LEU A 432 -18.54 -17.49 -12.33
CA LEU A 432 -17.81 -16.83 -11.23
C LEU A 432 -16.58 -17.61 -10.80
N ALA A 433 -16.68 -18.94 -10.71
CA ALA A 433 -15.53 -19.79 -10.40
C ALA A 433 -14.45 -19.74 -11.50
N ALA A 434 -14.85 -19.57 -12.76
CA ALA A 434 -13.93 -19.35 -13.88
C ALA A 434 -13.44 -17.90 -14.01
N GLY A 435 -13.95 -16.96 -13.20
CA GLY A 435 -13.66 -15.53 -13.30
C GLY A 435 -14.24 -14.86 -14.55
N ASP A 436 -15.25 -15.44 -15.19
CA ASP A 436 -15.98 -14.86 -16.32
C ASP A 436 -17.19 -14.04 -15.84
N TYR A 437 -16.90 -12.85 -15.30
CA TYR A 437 -17.96 -11.96 -14.78
C TYR A 437 -18.84 -11.40 -15.90
N GLN A 438 -18.29 -11.18 -17.10
CA GLN A 438 -19.07 -10.68 -18.24
C GLN A 438 -20.09 -11.72 -18.70
N GLY A 439 -19.67 -12.97 -18.85
CA GLY A 439 -20.57 -14.08 -19.11
C GLY A 439 -21.63 -14.23 -18.03
N ALA A 440 -21.25 -14.10 -16.75
CA ALA A 440 -22.20 -14.17 -15.64
C ALA A 440 -23.26 -13.05 -15.71
N LEU A 441 -22.86 -11.80 -16.01
CA LEU A 441 -23.78 -10.68 -16.19
C LEU A 441 -24.74 -10.91 -17.36
N LEU A 442 -24.25 -11.43 -18.50
CA LEU A 442 -25.07 -11.78 -19.66
C LEU A 442 -26.10 -12.87 -19.34
N VAL A 443 -25.68 -13.93 -18.65
CA VAL A 443 -26.57 -15.04 -18.28
C VAL A 443 -27.69 -14.57 -17.35
N VAL A 444 -27.38 -13.72 -16.36
CA VAL A 444 -28.39 -13.13 -15.47
C VAL A 444 -29.37 -12.23 -16.24
N SER A 445 -28.86 -11.40 -17.16
CA SER A 445 -29.68 -10.50 -17.98
C SER A 445 -30.74 -11.26 -18.79
N GLY A 446 -30.45 -12.50 -19.18
CA GLY A 446 -31.38 -13.40 -19.87
C GLY A 446 -32.62 -13.79 -19.06
N LEU A 447 -32.67 -13.54 -17.74
CA LEU A 447 -33.87 -13.78 -16.92
C LEU A 447 -35.01 -12.80 -17.19
N ARG A 448 -34.76 -11.67 -17.86
CA ARG A 448 -35.72 -10.57 -18.01
C ARG A 448 -37.09 -11.05 -18.49
N PRO A 449 -37.21 -11.83 -19.59
CA PRO A 449 -38.52 -12.22 -20.09
C PRO A 449 -39.33 -13.04 -19.07
N THR A 450 -38.66 -13.87 -18.26
CA THR A 450 -39.32 -14.69 -17.24
C THR A 450 -39.72 -13.87 -16.02
N VAL A 451 -38.88 -12.91 -15.63
CA VAL A 451 -39.19 -11.96 -14.54
C VAL A 451 -40.38 -11.07 -14.92
N ASP A 452 -40.42 -10.55 -16.14
CA ASP A 452 -41.53 -9.71 -16.62
C ASP A 452 -42.85 -10.51 -16.63
N ARG A 453 -42.86 -11.72 -17.20
CA ARG A 453 -44.04 -12.60 -17.18
C ARG A 453 -44.53 -12.93 -15.77
N TYR A 454 -43.60 -13.14 -14.84
CA TYR A 454 -43.94 -13.37 -13.44
C TYR A 454 -44.68 -12.17 -12.85
N PHE A 455 -44.17 -10.94 -13.05
CA PHE A 455 -44.83 -9.73 -12.54
C PHE A 455 -46.16 -9.39 -13.22
N ASP A 456 -46.33 -9.77 -14.48
CA ASP A 456 -47.59 -9.56 -15.21
C ASP A 456 -48.72 -10.46 -14.71
N GLN A 457 -48.41 -11.62 -14.15
CA GLN A 457 -49.40 -12.64 -13.80
C GLN A 457 -49.47 -12.96 -12.29
N VAL A 458 -48.48 -12.56 -11.50
CA VAL A 458 -48.39 -12.90 -10.07
C VAL A 458 -48.46 -11.65 -9.20
N LEU A 459 -49.51 -11.56 -8.38
CA LEU A 459 -49.58 -10.60 -7.29
C LEU A 459 -48.73 -11.10 -6.11
N VAL A 460 -47.55 -10.52 -5.91
CA VAL A 460 -46.62 -10.96 -4.85
C VAL A 460 -47.18 -10.73 -3.45
N MET A 461 -47.80 -9.57 -3.23
CA MET A 461 -48.42 -9.20 -1.96
C MET A 461 -49.85 -9.75 -1.89
N THR A 462 -49.96 -11.06 -1.66
CA THR A 462 -51.24 -11.76 -1.46
C THR A 462 -51.60 -11.88 0.02
N ASP A 463 -52.87 -12.14 0.31
CA ASP A 463 -53.40 -12.31 1.67
C ASP A 463 -52.89 -13.60 2.34
N ASP A 464 -52.63 -14.65 1.54
CA ASP A 464 -52.07 -15.89 2.06
C ASP A 464 -50.59 -15.72 2.43
N GLU A 465 -50.30 -15.80 3.72
CA GLU A 465 -48.96 -15.55 4.26
C GLU A 465 -47.92 -16.54 3.73
N ALA A 466 -48.26 -17.83 3.63
CA ALA A 466 -47.33 -18.86 3.18
C ALA A 466 -46.89 -18.62 1.73
N THR A 467 -47.85 -18.35 0.84
CA THR A 467 -47.62 -18.02 -0.57
C THR A 467 -46.86 -16.70 -0.70
N ARG A 468 -47.24 -15.66 0.04
CA ARG A 468 -46.55 -14.36 0.03
C ARG A 468 -45.08 -14.51 0.42
N LEU A 469 -44.77 -15.23 1.50
CA LEU A 469 -43.39 -15.47 1.93
C LEU A 469 -42.61 -16.30 0.90
N ASN A 470 -43.25 -17.30 0.28
CA ASN A 470 -42.61 -18.11 -0.75
C ASN A 470 -42.22 -17.28 -1.98
N ARG A 471 -43.14 -16.43 -2.47
CA ARG A 471 -42.89 -15.48 -3.57
C ARG A 471 -41.79 -14.49 -3.24
N LEU A 472 -41.77 -13.96 -2.02
CA LEU A 472 -40.71 -13.07 -1.55
C LEU A 472 -39.35 -13.79 -1.52
N ARG A 473 -39.26 -15.04 -1.05
CA ARG A 473 -38.03 -15.83 -1.10
C ARG A 473 -37.52 -16.04 -2.52
N GLN A 474 -38.41 -16.34 -3.46
CA GLN A 474 -38.05 -16.50 -4.87
C GLN A 474 -37.45 -15.22 -5.46
N LEU A 475 -38.06 -14.06 -5.18
CA LEU A 475 -37.55 -12.76 -5.63
C LEU A 475 -36.23 -12.38 -4.94
N THR A 476 -36.09 -12.69 -3.65
CA THR A 476 -34.83 -12.51 -2.93
C THR A 476 -33.73 -13.38 -3.53
N ALA A 477 -34.02 -14.63 -3.90
CA ALA A 477 -33.04 -15.51 -4.52
C ALA A 477 -32.55 -14.99 -5.88
N VAL A 478 -33.43 -14.45 -6.71
CA VAL A 478 -33.06 -13.78 -7.97
C VAL A 478 -32.18 -12.55 -7.70
N ALA A 479 -32.58 -11.69 -6.75
CA ALA A 479 -31.82 -10.51 -6.39
C ALA A 479 -30.43 -10.86 -5.83
N ASP A 480 -30.33 -11.91 -5.01
CA ASP A 480 -29.07 -12.34 -4.40
C ASP A 480 -28.10 -12.93 -5.43
N THR A 481 -28.60 -13.63 -6.47
CA THR A 481 -27.77 -14.06 -7.61
C THR A 481 -27.11 -12.85 -8.29
N VAL A 482 -27.84 -11.73 -8.46
CA VAL A 482 -27.28 -10.49 -9.00
C VAL A 482 -26.30 -9.83 -8.02
N ARG A 483 -26.62 -9.79 -6.71
CA ARG A 483 -25.75 -9.22 -5.67
C ARG A 483 -24.41 -9.94 -5.51
N ARG A 484 -24.29 -11.19 -5.96
CA ARG A 484 -22.99 -11.89 -6.07
C ARG A 484 -22.07 -11.27 -7.12
N LEU A 485 -22.61 -10.50 -8.08
CA LEU A 485 -21.89 -9.81 -9.15
C LEU A 485 -21.72 -8.32 -8.83
N ALA A 486 -22.83 -7.66 -8.50
CA ALA A 486 -22.89 -6.24 -8.15
C ALA A 486 -24.18 -5.89 -7.40
N TRP A 487 -24.09 -4.97 -6.45
CA TRP A 487 -25.21 -4.40 -5.71
C TRP A 487 -25.75 -3.20 -6.50
N LEU A 488 -26.59 -3.47 -7.49
CA LEU A 488 -27.07 -2.45 -8.43
C LEU A 488 -27.91 -1.35 -7.77
N GLU A 489 -28.39 -1.53 -6.55
CA GLU A 489 -29.01 -0.45 -5.76
C GLU A 489 -28.05 0.68 -5.37
N LEU A 490 -26.74 0.48 -5.52
CA LEU A 490 -25.70 1.48 -5.30
C LEU A 490 -25.28 2.21 -6.59
N VAL A 491 -25.75 1.75 -7.76
CA VAL A 491 -25.50 2.41 -9.04
C VAL A 491 -26.43 3.61 -9.17
N GLN A 492 -25.89 4.77 -9.57
CA GLN A 492 -26.67 5.98 -9.79
C GLN A 492 -26.96 6.13 -11.29
N GLY A 493 -28.23 6.31 -11.65
CA GLY A 493 -28.71 6.37 -13.03
C GLY A 493 -29.78 5.33 -13.25
#